data_AF-A0A0F7PHT6-F1
#
_entry.id   AF-A0A0F7PHT6-F1
#
_cell.length_a   1.000
_cell.length_b   1.000
_cell.length_c   1.000
_cell.angle_alpha   90.00
_cell.angle_beta   90.00
_cell.angle_gamma   90.00
#
_symmetry.space_group_name_H-M   'P 1'
#
loop_
_entity.id
_entity.type
_entity.pdbx_description
1 polymer ?
#
loop_
_entity_poly.entity_id
_entity_poly.type
_entity_poly.pdbx_seq_one_letter_code
_entity_poly.pdbx_strand_id
1 'polypeptide(L)'
;MKHETDRLYMASNGITQPIGPETDEAWVEFQSLVSDEYGRLHSDDTFEDLKHRARFSKEDQGMLRDWMAIAAHHAEGIRSAS
;
A
#
# COMPACT_ATOMS: atom_id res chain seq x y z
N MET A 1 -17.35 -12.01 3.28
CA MET A 1 -16.64 -10.72 3.38
C MET A 1 -16.54 -10.16 1.98
N LYS A 2 -17.15 -8.99 1.71
CA LYS A 2 -17.08 -8.30 0.41
C LYS A 2 -16.26 -7.04 0.62
N HIS A 3 -14.94 -7.11 0.37
CA HIS A 3 -14.02 -5.97 0.46
C HIS A 3 -13.62 -5.44 -0.92
N GLU A 4 -14.36 -5.79 -1.98
CA GLU A 4 -14.17 -5.24 -3.33
C GLU A 4 -14.23 -3.70 -3.36
N THR A 5 -14.87 -3.07 -2.36
CA THR A 5 -15.09 -1.62 -2.27
C THR A 5 -13.91 -0.80 -1.74
N ASP A 6 -12.87 -1.42 -1.15
CA ASP A 6 -11.70 -0.66 -0.63
C ASP A 6 -10.46 -0.76 -1.53
N ARG A 7 -10.58 -1.39 -2.70
CA ARG A 7 -9.48 -1.44 -3.67
C ARG A 7 -9.24 -0.05 -4.24
N LEU A 8 -8.08 0.51 -3.92
CA LEU A 8 -7.67 1.82 -4.43
C LEU A 8 -7.03 1.68 -5.82
N TYR A 9 -7.27 2.66 -6.68
CA TYR A 9 -6.73 2.70 -8.03
C TYR A 9 -6.06 4.05 -8.28
N MET A 10 -4.99 4.03 -9.07
CA MET A 10 -4.28 5.22 -9.51
C MET A 10 -4.38 5.32 -11.04
N ALA A 11 -4.86 6.46 -11.55
CA ALA A 11 -4.79 6.76 -12.97
C ALA A 11 -3.44 7.41 -13.30
N SER A 12 -2.57 6.68 -14.03
CA SER A 12 -1.25 7.12 -14.47
C SER A 12 -1.08 6.90 -15.96
N ASN A 13 -0.59 7.91 -16.70
CA ASN A 13 -0.34 7.84 -18.15
C ASN A 13 -1.52 7.32 -19.00
N GLY A 14 -2.75 7.68 -18.61
CA GLY A 14 -3.98 7.23 -19.29
C GLY A 14 -4.41 5.79 -18.98
N ILE A 15 -3.71 5.11 -18.06
CA ILE A 15 -4.03 3.75 -17.62
C ILE A 15 -4.39 3.79 -16.13
N THR A 16 -5.50 3.15 -15.77
CA THR A 16 -5.89 2.95 -14.37
C THR A 16 -5.32 1.63 -13.88
N GLN A 17 -4.49 1.68 -12.85
CA GLN A 17 -3.88 0.51 -12.22
C GLN A 17 -4.31 0.37 -10.76
N PRO A 18 -4.47 -0.86 -10.24
CA PRO A 18 -4.71 -1.06 -8.81
C PRO A 18 -3.49 -0.64 -7.99
N ILE A 19 -3.74 -0.15 -6.79
CA ILE A 19 -2.71 0.12 -5.78
C ILE A 19 -2.67 -1.06 -4.81
N GLY A 20 -1.48 -1.61 -4.59
CA GLY A 20 -1.29 -2.73 -3.67
C GLY A 20 -1.64 -4.10 -4.25
N PRO A 21 -1.58 -5.15 -3.40
CA PRO A 21 -1.82 -6.52 -3.83
C PRO A 21 -3.29 -6.79 -4.16
N GLU A 22 -3.55 -7.90 -4.84
CA GLU A 22 -4.90 -8.26 -5.29
C GLU A 22 -5.79 -8.83 -4.17
N THR A 23 -5.20 -9.50 -3.19
CA THR A 23 -5.93 -10.16 -2.11
C THR A 23 -5.86 -9.37 -0.81
N ASP A 24 -6.94 -9.44 -0.02
CA ASP A 24 -7.00 -8.83 1.31
C ASP A 24 -5.89 -9.37 2.24
N GLU A 25 -5.59 -10.66 2.16
CA GLU A 25 -4.57 -11.33 2.96
C GLU A 25 -3.17 -10.74 2.70
N ALA A 26 -2.82 -10.57 1.42
CA ALA A 26 -1.56 -9.95 1.02
C ALA A 26 -1.55 -8.46 1.40
N TRP A 27 -2.70 -7.78 1.39
CA TRP A 27 -2.83 -6.40 1.85
C TRP A 27 -2.48 -6.26 3.33
N VAL A 28 -3.01 -7.15 4.18
CA VAL A 28 -2.72 -7.17 5.62
C VAL A 28 -1.25 -7.49 5.88
N GLU A 29 -0.68 -8.45 5.15
CA GLU A 29 0.75 -8.77 5.21
C GLU A 29 1.61 -7.55 4.84
N PHE A 30 1.36 -6.96 3.68
CA PHE A 30 2.14 -5.85 3.15
C PHE A 30 2.06 -4.63 4.05
N GLN A 31 0.84 -4.28 4.49
CA GLN A 31 0.63 -3.21 5.46
C GLN A 31 1.44 -3.45 6.73
N SER A 32 1.44 -4.68 7.27
CA SER A 32 2.20 -5.01 8.47
C SER A 32 3.72 -4.89 8.28
N LEU A 33 4.22 -5.17 7.08
CA LEU A 33 5.64 -5.04 6.74
C LEU A 33 6.11 -3.58 6.69
N VAL A 34 5.27 -2.64 6.27
CA VAL A 34 5.69 -1.23 6.05
C VAL A 34 5.12 -0.24 7.05
N SER A 35 4.08 -0.56 7.82
CA SER A 35 3.43 0.40 8.74
C SER A 35 4.41 0.97 9.79
N ASP A 36 5.30 0.12 10.30
CA ASP A 36 6.29 0.50 11.31
C ASP A 36 7.42 1.36 10.71
N GLU A 37 7.88 1.04 9.50
CA GLU A 37 8.84 1.89 8.78
C GLU A 37 8.24 3.23 8.37
N TYR A 38 6.99 3.22 7.91
CA TYR A 38 6.23 4.42 7.59
C TYR A 38 6.16 5.38 8.78
N GLY A 39 5.72 4.87 9.94
CA GLY A 39 5.58 5.68 11.15
C GLY A 39 6.91 6.22 11.69
N ARG A 40 8.02 5.50 11.49
CA ARG A 40 9.36 6.03 11.80
C ARG A 40 9.73 7.23 10.93
N LEU A 41 9.40 7.19 9.65
CA LEU A 41 9.71 8.28 8.71
C LEU A 41 8.71 9.44 8.79
N HIS A 42 7.49 9.17 9.24
CA HIS A 42 6.41 10.13 9.33
C HIS A 42 5.83 10.12 10.74
N SER A 43 6.53 10.73 11.70
CA SER A 43 6.14 10.67 13.12
C SER A 43 4.80 11.35 13.44
N ASP A 44 4.34 12.26 12.57
CA ASP A 44 3.06 12.97 12.71
C ASP A 44 1.93 12.33 11.87
N ASP A 45 2.19 11.18 11.24
CA ASP A 45 1.26 10.56 10.30
C ASP A 45 1.20 9.04 10.47
N THR A 46 0.10 8.43 10.02
CA THR A 46 -0.05 6.97 10.07
C THR A 46 -0.29 6.40 8.68
N PHE A 47 0.05 5.11 8.53
CA PHE A 47 -0.20 4.42 7.28
C PHE A 47 -1.71 4.33 6.94
N GLU A 48 -2.56 4.26 7.96
CA GLU A 48 -4.02 4.33 7.78
C GLU A 48 -4.46 5.70 7.29
N ASP A 49 -3.90 6.78 7.85
CA ASP A 49 -4.20 8.14 7.38
C ASP A 49 -3.77 8.33 5.92
N LEU A 50 -2.60 7.80 5.52
CA LEU A 50 -2.19 7.76 4.12
C LEU A 50 -3.22 7.05 3.24
N LYS A 51 -3.69 5.85 3.63
CA LYS A 51 -4.74 5.12 2.89
C LYS A 51 -6.02 5.94 2.75
N HIS A 52 -6.42 6.62 3.82
CA HIS A 52 -7.58 7.51 3.80
C HIS A 52 -7.39 8.69 2.83
N ARG A 53 -6.23 9.34 2.84
CA ARG A 53 -5.92 10.47 1.92
C ARG A 53 -5.75 10.04 0.47
N ALA A 54 -5.21 8.84 0.21
CA ALA A 54 -5.06 8.27 -1.13
C ALA A 54 -6.41 8.08 -1.87
N ARG A 55 -7.54 8.11 -1.18
CA ARG A 55 -8.87 8.15 -1.82
C ARG A 55 -9.11 9.43 -2.62
N PHE A 56 -8.43 10.53 -2.29
CA PHE A 56 -8.71 11.86 -2.83
C PHE A 56 -7.52 12.50 -3.53
N SER A 57 -6.30 12.08 -3.21
CA SER A 57 -5.06 12.72 -3.65
C SER A 57 -4.24 11.79 -4.52
N LYS A 58 -3.92 12.22 -5.75
CA LYS A 58 -3.02 11.47 -6.65
C LYS A 58 -1.60 11.38 -6.09
N GLU A 59 -1.18 12.35 -5.30
CA GLU A 59 0.11 12.34 -4.63
C GLU A 59 0.14 11.22 -3.57
N ASP A 60 -0.86 11.18 -2.69
CA ASP A 60 -1.00 10.11 -1.69
C ASP A 60 -1.23 8.74 -2.36
N GLN A 61 -1.90 8.67 -3.51
CA GLN A 61 -1.98 7.43 -4.31
C GLN A 61 -0.62 6.95 -4.79
N GLY A 62 0.23 7.87 -5.27
CA GLY A 62 1.60 7.55 -5.67
C GLY A 62 2.43 7.05 -4.49
N MET A 63 2.34 7.75 -3.36
CA MET A 63 3.03 7.37 -2.13
C MET A 63 2.57 6.01 -1.61
N LEU A 64 1.27 5.75 -1.58
CA LEU A 64 0.72 4.45 -1.19
C LEU A 64 1.16 3.33 -2.15
N ARG A 65 1.21 3.59 -3.46
CA ARG A 65 1.73 2.64 -4.46
C ARG A 65 3.19 2.27 -4.16
N ASP A 66 4.02 3.26 -3.88
CA ASP A 66 5.44 3.04 -3.64
C ASP A 66 5.68 2.24 -2.34
N TRP A 67 4.94 2.55 -1.28
CA TRP A 67 4.97 1.75 -0.06
C TRP A 67 4.53 0.30 -0.27
N MET A 68 3.50 0.06 -1.08
CA MET A 68 3.07 -1.29 -1.42
C MET A 68 4.12 -2.05 -2.25
N ALA A 69 4.88 -1.35 -3.11
CA ALA A 69 5.98 -1.96 -3.86
C ALA A 69 7.15 -2.34 -2.94
N ILE A 70 7.48 -1.50 -1.97
CA ILE A 70 8.48 -1.81 -0.93
C ILE A 70 8.05 -3.04 -0.13
N ALA A 71 6.78 -3.09 0.31
CA ALA A 71 6.23 -4.23 1.02
C ALA A 71 6.34 -5.54 0.22
N ALA A 72 6.05 -5.49 -1.08
CA ALA A 72 6.19 -6.63 -1.98
C ALA A 72 7.63 -7.15 -2.01
N HIS A 73 8.61 -6.26 -2.11
CA HIS A 73 10.03 -6.60 -2.09
C HIS A 73 10.44 -7.25 -0.76
N HIS A 74 9.96 -6.74 0.38
CA HIS A 74 10.20 -7.37 1.69
C HIS A 74 9.60 -8.78 1.76
N ALA A 75 8.36 -8.95 1.30
CA ALA A 75 7.68 -10.23 1.31
C ALA A 75 8.39 -11.27 0.43
N GLU A 76 8.90 -10.87 -0.74
CA GLU A 76 9.73 -11.72 -1.60
C GLU A 76 11.04 -12.13 -0.95
N GLY A 77 11.70 -11.20 -0.25
CA GLY A 77 12.91 -11.48 0.52
C GLY A 77 12.67 -12.50 1.63
N ILE A 78 11.56 -12.40 2.37
CA ILE A 78 11.18 -13.35 3.43
C ILE A 78 10.94 -14.75 2.85
N ARG A 79 10.20 -14.84 1.73
CA ARG A 79 9.93 -16.11 1.05
C ARG A 79 11.19 -16.78 0.50
N SER A 80 12.15 -15.99 0.01
CA SER A 80 13.40 -16.49 -0.56
C SER A 80 14.40 -16.95 0.51
N ALA A 81 14.22 -16.52 1.76
CA ALA A 81 15.04 -16.90 2.90
C ALA A 81 14.47 -18.09 3.72
N SER A 82 13.30 -18.60 3.32
CA SER A 82 12.63 -19.77 3.91
C SER A 82 12.88 -21.03 3.08
#